data_AF-A0A183J5X7-F1
#
_entry.id   AF-A0A183J5X7-F1
#
_cell.length_a   1.000
_cell.length_b   1.000
_cell.length_c   1.000
_cell.angle_alpha   90.00
_cell.angle_beta   90.00
_cell.angle_gamma   90.00
#
_symmetry.space_group_name_H-M   'P 1'
#
loop_
_entity.id
_entity.type
_entity.pdbx_description
1 polymer ?
#
loop_
_entity_poly.entity_id
_entity_poly.type
_entity_poly.pdbx_seq_one_letter_code
_entity_poly.pdbx_strand_id
1 'polypeptide(L)'
;LLQVGQQIASLKPEIIFEVTSHGVSDLRRFLFYLNSFANGSAETDYCSCTPCCYDISMPMDAQLSHRLSQELIMDGLNVSAVMFFPGSHGTDGNAVLKSAEVIPLLFIKEIYQQKKLVIFSQPSRCCDEAPSMAQELLTLGHVLYQKLDALQEKVVFVLSGELAAKHTSFGPNSAAAEDFDNHCGHWASTLHPKYLLDYAAKNAAEV
;
A
#
# COMPACT_ATOMS: atom_id res chain seq x y z
N LEU A 1 7.54 -11.31 -11.30
CA LEU A 1 7.16 -9.88 -11.20
C LEU A 1 6.70 -9.29 -12.55
N LEU A 2 7.46 -9.39 -13.65
CA LEU A 2 6.98 -8.99 -15.00
C LEU A 2 5.63 -9.64 -15.40
N GLN A 3 5.42 -10.89 -15.01
CA GLN A 3 4.15 -11.60 -15.22
C GLN A 3 2.97 -10.99 -14.45
N VAL A 4 3.19 -10.43 -13.25
CA VAL A 4 2.13 -9.80 -12.45
C VAL A 4 1.70 -8.48 -13.10
N GLY A 5 2.65 -7.68 -13.58
CA GLY A 5 2.36 -6.47 -14.35
C GLY A 5 1.49 -6.76 -15.57
N GLN A 6 1.83 -7.79 -16.34
CA GLN A 6 1.06 -8.25 -17.50
C GLN A 6 -0.33 -8.78 -17.12
N GLN A 7 -0.45 -9.52 -16.02
CA GLN A 7 -1.74 -9.97 -15.50
C GLN A 7 -2.63 -8.81 -15.12
N ILE A 8 -2.12 -7.85 -14.35
CA ILE A 8 -2.85 -6.64 -13.98
C ILE A 8 -3.25 -5.85 -15.24
N ALA A 9 -2.36 -5.73 -16.22
CA ALA A 9 -2.68 -5.12 -17.51
C ALA A 9 -3.85 -5.78 -18.23
N SER A 10 -3.89 -7.11 -18.21
CA SER A 10 -4.96 -7.89 -18.86
C SER A 10 -6.35 -7.66 -18.22
N LEU A 11 -6.39 -7.31 -16.92
CA LEU A 11 -7.63 -6.98 -16.22
C LEU A 11 -8.24 -5.65 -16.68
N LYS A 12 -7.43 -4.79 -17.33
CA LYS A 12 -7.80 -3.44 -17.75
C LYS A 12 -8.46 -2.65 -16.60
N PRO A 13 -7.79 -2.50 -15.43
CA PRO A 13 -8.33 -1.67 -14.35
C PRO A 13 -8.53 -0.24 -14.84
N GLU A 14 -9.29 0.57 -14.14
CA GLU A 14 -9.40 2.03 -14.32
C GLU A 14 -8.75 2.77 -13.14
N ILE A 15 -8.80 2.14 -11.97
CA ILE A 15 -8.23 2.64 -10.73
C ILE A 15 -7.20 1.64 -10.21
N ILE A 16 -6.04 2.15 -9.83
CA ILE A 16 -5.05 1.45 -9.01
C ILE A 16 -5.26 1.96 -7.58
N PHE A 17 -5.71 1.09 -6.69
CA PHE A 17 -5.85 1.39 -5.27
C PHE A 17 -4.65 0.79 -4.55
N GLU A 18 -3.70 1.63 -4.16
CA GLU A 18 -2.47 1.22 -3.51
C GLU A 18 -2.54 1.44 -2.00
N VAL A 19 -2.24 0.38 -1.24
CA VAL A 19 -2.03 0.44 0.20
C VAL A 19 -0.54 0.37 0.49
N THR A 20 -0.02 1.32 1.26
CA THR A 20 1.40 1.43 1.59
C THR A 20 1.63 1.49 3.10
N SER A 21 2.68 0.81 3.58
CA SER A 21 3.13 0.86 4.97
C SER A 21 4.22 1.91 5.23
N HIS A 22 4.86 2.46 4.20
CA HIS A 22 6.00 3.38 4.35
C HIS A 22 5.82 4.73 3.63
N GLY A 23 4.58 5.10 3.32
CA GLY A 23 4.22 6.44 2.85
C GLY A 23 4.22 7.48 3.96
N VAL A 24 3.62 8.64 3.71
CA VAL A 24 3.21 9.58 4.76
C VAL A 24 2.26 8.88 5.73
N SER A 25 2.56 8.99 7.02
CA SER A 25 1.86 8.27 8.07
C SER A 25 1.44 9.23 9.19
N ASP A 26 0.23 9.03 9.71
CA ASP A 26 -0.26 9.64 10.95
C ASP A 26 0.00 8.68 12.11
N LEU A 27 0.14 9.20 13.33
CA LEU A 27 0.42 8.37 14.51
C LEU A 27 -0.64 7.31 14.77
N ARG A 28 -1.90 7.60 14.42
CA ARG A 28 -3.06 6.76 14.78
C ARG A 28 -3.94 6.40 13.59
N ARG A 29 -4.08 7.30 12.60
CA ARG A 29 -5.09 7.20 11.53
C ARG A 29 -4.52 6.70 10.21
N PHE A 30 -5.32 5.94 9.48
CA PHE A 30 -5.05 5.65 8.07
C PHE A 30 -5.24 6.91 7.22
N LEU A 31 -4.48 7.08 6.15
CA LEU A 31 -4.47 8.32 5.37
C LEU A 31 -4.77 8.11 3.88
N PHE A 32 -5.76 8.83 3.36
CA PHE A 32 -5.91 9.04 1.92
C PHE A 32 -5.10 10.23 1.43
N TYR A 33 -4.52 10.13 0.23
CA TYR A 33 -3.87 11.28 -0.42
C TYR A 33 -4.87 11.97 -1.34
N LEU A 34 -4.97 13.30 -1.21
CA LEU A 34 -6.00 14.11 -1.87
C LEU A 34 -5.50 14.89 -3.10
N ASN A 35 -4.23 14.76 -3.43
CA ASN A 35 -3.65 15.45 -4.58
C ASN A 35 -4.21 14.89 -5.88
N SER A 36 -4.25 15.73 -6.92
CA SER A 36 -4.67 15.34 -8.27
C SER A 36 -3.57 14.64 -9.07
N PHE A 37 -2.34 14.67 -8.56
CA PHE A 37 -1.15 14.14 -9.22
C PHE A 37 -0.11 13.68 -8.20
N ALA A 38 0.64 12.63 -8.55
CA ALA A 38 1.71 12.08 -7.73
C ALA A 38 3.01 11.97 -8.53
N ASN A 39 4.14 12.23 -7.87
CA ASN A 39 5.46 11.95 -8.42
C ASN A 39 6.40 11.40 -7.34
N GLY A 40 7.38 10.62 -7.75
CA GLY A 40 8.44 10.18 -6.86
C GLY A 40 9.46 9.33 -7.56
N SER A 41 10.54 9.08 -6.84
CA SER A 41 11.65 8.26 -7.28
C SER A 41 11.95 7.19 -6.24
N ALA A 42 12.41 6.04 -6.72
CA ALA A 42 13.03 5.02 -5.88
C ALA A 42 14.50 4.90 -6.26
N GLU A 43 15.36 4.97 -5.26
CA GLU A 43 16.76 4.57 -5.35
C GLU A 43 16.88 3.16 -4.78
N THR A 44 17.64 2.30 -5.46
CA THR A 44 18.09 1.03 -4.86
C THR A 44 19.41 1.29 -4.14
N ASP A 45 19.61 0.69 -2.97
CA ASP A 45 20.75 0.90 -2.05
C ASP A 45 22.17 0.77 -2.65
N TYR A 46 22.29 0.34 -3.91
CA TYR A 46 23.55 0.07 -4.59
C TYR A 46 23.88 1.02 -5.74
N CYS A 47 23.16 2.13 -5.92
CA CYS A 47 23.34 2.97 -7.11
C CYS A 47 22.86 4.41 -6.91
N SER A 48 23.80 5.35 -6.83
CA SER A 48 23.53 6.81 -6.84
C SER A 48 23.22 7.37 -8.26
N CYS A 49 22.61 6.53 -9.11
CA CYS A 49 22.20 6.68 -10.53
C CYS A 49 23.31 7.07 -11.54
N THR A 50 23.40 6.54 -12.77
CA THR A 50 22.52 5.73 -13.65
C THR A 50 23.07 4.29 -13.82
N PRO A 51 22.22 3.27 -14.10
CA PRO A 51 20.83 3.33 -14.60
C PRO A 51 19.71 3.09 -13.55
N CYS A 52 19.97 3.24 -12.24
CA CYS A 52 19.09 2.68 -11.20
C CYS A 52 18.17 3.68 -10.46
N CYS A 53 17.84 4.83 -11.08
CA CYS A 53 16.76 5.67 -10.59
C CYS A 53 15.48 5.33 -11.34
N TYR A 54 14.43 5.05 -10.58
CA TYR A 54 13.14 4.72 -11.13
C TYR A 54 12.13 5.80 -10.78
N ASP A 55 11.72 6.55 -11.80
CA ASP A 55 10.75 7.63 -11.63
C ASP A 55 9.35 7.19 -12.03
N ILE A 56 8.39 7.58 -11.21
CA ILE A 56 6.94 7.46 -11.44
C ILE A 56 6.31 8.84 -11.39
N SER A 57 5.37 9.06 -12.30
CA SER A 57 4.56 10.26 -12.42
C SER A 57 3.20 9.84 -12.97
N MET A 58 2.13 10.06 -12.20
CA MET A 58 0.80 9.60 -12.59
C MET A 58 -0.34 10.43 -11.99
N PRO A 59 -1.48 10.52 -12.70
CA PRO A 59 -2.66 11.19 -12.18
C PRO A 59 -3.29 10.39 -11.03
N MET A 60 -3.86 11.11 -10.08
CA MET A 60 -4.58 10.54 -8.93
C MET A 60 -6.07 10.81 -9.04
N ASP A 61 -6.90 9.95 -8.45
CA ASP A 61 -8.33 10.20 -8.30
C ASP A 61 -8.63 10.92 -6.98
N ALA A 62 -8.32 12.21 -6.93
CA ALA A 62 -8.55 13.05 -5.76
C ALA A 62 -10.02 13.05 -5.30
N GLN A 63 -10.97 12.99 -6.25
CA GLN A 63 -12.40 12.98 -5.94
C GLN A 63 -12.80 11.68 -5.26
N LEU A 64 -12.33 10.53 -5.78
CA LEU A 64 -12.54 9.23 -5.16
C LEU A 64 -11.87 9.14 -3.79
N SER A 65 -10.62 9.56 -3.65
CA SER A 65 -9.91 9.61 -2.37
C SER A 65 -10.68 10.43 -1.33
N HIS A 66 -11.15 11.62 -1.71
CA HIS A 66 -11.93 12.47 -0.83
C HIS A 66 -13.26 11.81 -0.43
N ARG A 67 -14.03 11.30 -1.40
CA ARG A 67 -15.31 10.61 -1.12
C ARG A 67 -15.10 9.42 -0.18
N LEU A 68 -14.17 8.52 -0.49
CA LEU A 68 -13.91 7.34 0.34
C LEU A 68 -13.47 7.73 1.75
N SER A 69 -12.62 8.75 1.90
CA SER A 69 -12.21 9.24 3.21
C SER A 69 -13.40 9.73 4.04
N GLN A 70 -14.34 10.47 3.44
CA GLN A 70 -15.54 10.95 4.11
C GLN A 70 -16.48 9.81 4.50
N GLU A 71 -16.73 8.88 3.57
CA GLU A 71 -17.61 7.74 3.83
C GLU A 71 -17.07 6.85 4.95
N LEU A 72 -15.77 6.55 4.97
CA LEU A 72 -15.15 5.72 6.01
C LEU A 72 -15.14 6.43 7.37
N ILE A 73 -14.96 7.76 7.39
CA ILE A 73 -15.11 8.56 8.62
C ILE A 73 -16.56 8.50 9.14
N MET A 74 -17.55 8.60 8.26
CA MET A 74 -18.96 8.48 8.63
C MET A 74 -19.33 7.09 9.15
N ASP A 75 -18.66 6.05 8.62
CA ASP A 75 -18.77 4.67 9.11
C ASP A 75 -18.01 4.45 10.45
N GLY A 76 -17.43 5.50 11.03
CA GLY A 76 -16.78 5.48 12.34
C GLY A 76 -15.36 4.89 12.32
N LEU A 77 -14.75 4.74 11.15
CA LEU A 77 -13.41 4.18 11.00
C LEU A 77 -12.34 5.25 11.23
N ASN A 78 -11.16 4.79 11.66
CA ASN A 78 -10.05 5.65 12.06
C ASN A 78 -9.24 6.17 10.86
N VAL A 79 -9.92 6.87 9.96
CA VAL A 79 -9.39 7.37 8.68
C VAL A 79 -9.26 8.89 8.72
N SER A 80 -8.28 9.41 8.00
CA SER A 80 -8.12 10.82 7.69
C SER A 80 -7.59 10.95 6.26
N ALA A 81 -7.39 12.19 5.83
CA ALA A 81 -6.82 12.49 4.53
C ALA A 81 -5.74 13.57 4.65
N VAL A 82 -4.81 13.58 3.70
CA VAL A 82 -3.69 14.51 3.62
C VAL A 82 -3.59 15.12 2.22
N MET A 83 -3.27 16.42 2.18
CA MET A 83 -3.03 17.18 0.96
C MET A 83 -1.59 17.71 1.02
N PHE A 84 -0.80 17.45 -0.01
CA PHE A 84 0.51 18.03 -0.17
C PHE A 84 0.36 19.38 -0.87
N PHE A 85 0.59 20.48 -0.16
CA PHE A 85 0.55 21.81 -0.76
C PHE A 85 1.86 22.09 -1.50
N PRO A 86 1.82 22.76 -2.65
CA PRO A 86 3.05 23.17 -3.31
C PRO A 86 3.74 24.23 -2.43
N GLY A 87 5.07 24.32 -2.55
CA GLY A 87 5.79 25.49 -2.05
C GLY A 87 5.21 26.78 -2.67
N SER A 88 5.36 27.89 -1.95
CA SER A 88 4.86 29.24 -2.29
C SER A 88 4.54 29.44 -3.77
N HIS A 89 3.23 29.52 -4.10
CA HIS A 89 2.62 29.96 -5.37
C HIS A 89 2.08 28.92 -6.39
N GLY A 90 1.82 27.66 -6.02
CA GLY A 90 1.14 26.70 -6.92
C GLY A 90 -0.34 26.42 -6.60
N THR A 91 -1.14 26.09 -7.62
CA THR A 91 -2.43 25.39 -7.49
C THR A 91 -2.17 23.88 -7.56
N ASP A 92 -2.50 23.17 -6.47
CA ASP A 92 -2.22 21.75 -6.19
C ASP A 92 -0.73 21.35 -6.19
N GLY A 93 -0.25 20.87 -5.05
CA GLY A 93 1.06 20.21 -5.00
C GLY A 93 0.94 18.81 -5.60
N ASN A 94 2.08 18.20 -5.92
CA ASN A 94 2.10 16.76 -6.21
C ASN A 94 2.22 16.00 -4.89
N ALA A 95 1.51 14.89 -4.76
CA ALA A 95 1.82 13.92 -3.72
C ALA A 95 3.24 13.38 -3.97
N VAL A 96 4.07 13.38 -2.92
CA VAL A 96 5.45 12.92 -3.00
C VAL A 96 5.50 11.44 -2.63
N LEU A 97 5.84 10.60 -3.61
CA LEU A 97 5.97 9.15 -3.48
C LEU A 97 7.40 8.76 -3.09
N LYS A 98 7.52 7.73 -2.27
CA LYS A 98 8.80 7.12 -1.86
C LYS A 98 8.91 5.70 -2.42
N SER A 99 10.01 5.02 -2.12
CA SER A 99 10.28 3.67 -2.63
C SER A 99 9.13 2.67 -2.41
N ALA A 100 8.41 2.76 -1.30
CA ALA A 100 7.31 1.84 -1.01
C ALA A 100 6.09 2.00 -1.92
N GLU A 101 5.85 3.19 -2.48
CA GLU A 101 4.83 3.39 -3.51
C GLU A 101 5.43 3.22 -4.91
N VAL A 102 6.62 3.77 -5.13
CA VAL A 102 7.25 3.78 -6.46
C VAL A 102 7.56 2.37 -6.95
N ILE A 103 8.12 1.50 -6.10
CA ILE A 103 8.57 0.16 -6.52
C ILE A 103 7.41 -0.70 -7.05
N PRO A 104 6.27 -0.88 -6.33
CA PRO A 104 5.12 -1.58 -6.86
C PRO A 104 4.61 -0.98 -8.17
N LEU A 105 4.52 0.35 -8.26
CA LEU A 105 4.03 1.07 -9.44
C LEU A 105 4.91 0.86 -10.68
N LEU A 106 6.22 0.63 -10.52
CA LEU A 106 7.12 0.29 -11.64
C LEU A 106 6.80 -1.06 -12.27
N PHE A 107 6.36 -2.04 -11.50
CA PHE A 107 5.98 -3.34 -12.08
C PHE A 107 4.68 -3.27 -12.87
N ILE A 108 3.91 -2.19 -12.69
CA ILE A 108 2.69 -1.89 -13.42
C ILE A 108 2.84 -0.62 -14.29
N LYS A 109 4.08 -0.28 -14.68
CA LYS A 109 4.39 0.93 -15.45
C LYS A 109 3.60 1.05 -16.75
N GLU A 110 3.48 -0.08 -17.45
CA GLU A 110 2.86 -0.14 -18.78
C GLU A 110 1.36 0.16 -18.76
N ILE A 111 0.72 0.09 -17.58
CA ILE A 111 -0.72 0.29 -17.46
C ILE A 111 -1.10 1.67 -16.93
N TYR A 112 -0.22 2.39 -16.22
CA TYR A 112 -0.63 3.62 -15.52
C TYR A 112 -1.03 4.77 -16.44
N GLN A 113 -0.58 4.79 -17.70
CA GLN A 113 -0.69 5.97 -18.57
C GLN A 113 -2.14 6.43 -18.82
N GLN A 114 -3.12 5.57 -18.53
CA GLN A 114 -4.55 5.86 -18.68
C GLN A 114 -5.35 5.60 -17.39
N LYS A 115 -4.69 5.51 -16.23
CA LYS A 115 -5.29 5.07 -14.96
C LYS A 115 -5.09 6.11 -13.89
N LYS A 116 -6.00 6.11 -12.92
CA LYS A 116 -5.89 6.99 -11.76
C LYS A 116 -5.45 6.20 -10.53
N LEU A 117 -4.58 6.82 -9.75
CA LEU A 117 -4.09 6.28 -8.49
C LEU A 117 -4.96 6.75 -7.31
N VAL A 118 -5.22 5.84 -6.38
CA VAL A 118 -5.64 6.16 -5.02
C VAL A 118 -4.60 5.57 -4.08
N ILE A 119 -4.05 6.39 -3.18
CA ILE A 119 -3.09 5.94 -2.17
C ILE A 119 -3.78 5.95 -0.81
N PHE A 120 -3.63 4.85 -0.08
CA PHE A 120 -4.09 4.65 1.27
C PHE A 120 -2.95 4.18 2.18
N SER A 121 -2.51 5.03 3.08
CA SER A 121 -1.32 4.80 3.90
C SER A 121 -1.68 4.33 5.31
N GLN A 122 -0.88 3.40 5.85
CA GLN A 122 -0.99 2.85 7.19
C GLN A 122 -0.49 3.85 8.26
N PRO A 123 -1.09 3.86 9.48
CA PRO A 123 -0.59 4.66 10.59
C PRO A 123 0.68 4.05 11.22
N SER A 124 1.54 4.89 11.79
CA SER A 124 2.85 4.44 12.30
C SER A 124 2.75 3.52 13.51
N ARG A 125 1.62 3.57 14.24
CA ARG A 125 1.34 2.59 15.30
C ARG A 125 1.26 1.15 14.79
N CYS A 126 1.17 0.88 13.49
CA CYS A 126 1.27 -0.48 12.97
C CYS A 126 2.59 -1.15 13.31
N CYS A 127 3.66 -0.38 13.59
CA CYS A 127 4.95 -0.92 14.00
C CYS A 127 4.94 -1.48 15.43
N ASP A 128 4.18 -0.86 16.34
CA ASP A 128 4.20 -1.17 17.78
C ASP A 128 2.91 -1.83 18.28
N GLU A 129 1.80 -1.61 17.58
CA GLU A 129 0.44 -2.04 17.95
C GLU A 129 -0.15 -3.01 16.91
N ALA A 130 0.66 -3.59 16.02
CA ALA A 130 0.17 -4.48 14.93
C ALA A 130 -0.83 -5.56 15.42
N PRO A 131 -0.58 -6.30 16.52
CA PRO A 131 -1.50 -7.32 17.00
C PRO A 131 -2.86 -6.77 17.42
N SER A 132 -2.92 -5.58 18.03
CA SER A 132 -4.18 -4.96 18.46
C SER A 132 -4.96 -4.34 17.30
N MET A 133 -4.30 -4.09 16.17
CA MET A 133 -4.90 -3.55 14.96
C MET A 133 -5.60 -4.62 14.09
N ALA A 134 -5.40 -5.92 14.34
CA ALA A 134 -5.93 -6.98 13.46
C ALA A 134 -7.45 -6.87 13.22
N GLN A 135 -8.23 -6.68 14.29
CA GLN A 135 -9.69 -6.56 14.16
C GLN A 135 -10.10 -5.25 13.47
N GLU A 136 -9.38 -4.16 13.70
CA GLU A 136 -9.58 -2.88 13.04
C GLU A 136 -9.33 -3.00 11.53
N LEU A 137 -8.22 -3.64 11.14
CA LEU A 137 -7.86 -3.90 9.74
C LEU A 137 -8.85 -4.82 9.03
N LEU A 138 -9.35 -5.86 9.70
CA LEU A 138 -10.40 -6.74 9.14
C LEU A 138 -11.70 -5.97 8.89
N THR A 139 -12.08 -5.09 9.83
CA THR A 139 -13.28 -4.26 9.72
C THR A 139 -13.11 -3.25 8.59
N LEU A 140 -11.98 -2.54 8.57
CA LEU A 140 -11.62 -1.58 7.53
C LEU A 140 -11.59 -2.23 6.15
N GLY A 141 -10.95 -3.39 6.01
CA GLY A 141 -10.88 -4.13 4.75
C GLY A 141 -12.24 -4.56 4.24
N HIS A 142 -13.14 -5.01 5.13
CA HIS A 142 -14.51 -5.37 4.76
C HIS A 142 -15.31 -4.17 4.25
N VAL A 143 -15.29 -3.05 4.99
CA VAL A 143 -16.02 -1.84 4.61
C VAL A 143 -15.43 -1.26 3.32
N LEU A 144 -14.09 -1.21 3.20
CA LEU A 144 -13.42 -0.72 2.00
C LEU A 144 -13.74 -1.59 0.78
N TYR A 145 -13.75 -2.92 0.93
CA TYR A 145 -14.20 -3.83 -0.13
C TYR A 145 -15.62 -3.49 -0.59
N GLN A 146 -16.57 -3.31 0.33
CA GLN A 146 -17.94 -2.94 -0.04
C GLN A 146 -18.02 -1.63 -0.82
N LYS A 147 -17.24 -0.61 -0.44
CA LYS A 147 -17.23 0.67 -1.17
C LYS A 147 -16.59 0.55 -2.54
N LEU A 148 -15.49 -0.19 -2.67
CA LEU A 148 -14.78 -0.37 -3.94
C LEU A 148 -15.55 -1.28 -4.90
N ASP A 149 -16.22 -2.33 -4.40
CA ASP A 149 -17.04 -3.25 -5.19
C ASP A 149 -18.31 -2.58 -5.73
N ALA A 150 -18.79 -1.52 -5.07
CA ALA A 150 -19.92 -0.71 -5.53
C ALA A 150 -19.56 0.29 -6.64
N LEU A 151 -18.28 0.46 -6.97
CA LEU A 151 -17.84 1.32 -8.07
C LEU A 151 -18.19 0.70 -9.43
N GLN A 152 -18.44 1.55 -10.42
CA GLN A 152 -18.60 1.08 -11.80
C GLN A 152 -17.24 0.79 -12.44
N GLU A 153 -16.21 1.51 -11.97
CA GLU A 153 -14.84 1.42 -12.40
C GLU A 153 -14.19 0.12 -11.92
N LYS A 154 -13.37 -0.49 -12.77
CA LYS A 154 -12.57 -1.64 -12.36
C LYS A 154 -11.41 -1.22 -11.47
N VAL A 155 -11.38 -1.71 -10.24
CA VAL A 155 -10.32 -1.43 -9.28
C VAL A 155 -9.34 -2.61 -9.22
N VAL A 156 -8.05 -2.34 -9.30
CA VAL A 156 -7.02 -3.26 -8.84
C VAL A 156 -6.49 -2.79 -7.51
N PHE A 157 -6.49 -3.69 -6.53
CA PHE A 157 -5.96 -3.45 -5.20
C PHE A 157 -4.51 -3.94 -5.12
N VAL A 158 -3.58 -3.03 -4.82
CA VAL A 158 -2.15 -3.31 -4.67
C VAL A 158 -1.79 -3.11 -3.21
N LEU A 159 -1.42 -4.19 -2.52
CA LEU A 159 -0.88 -4.11 -1.17
C LEU A 159 0.66 -4.10 -1.26
N SER A 160 1.26 -2.94 -0.97
CA SER A 160 2.70 -2.80 -0.85
C SER A 160 3.12 -3.15 0.58
N GLY A 161 4.01 -4.14 0.70
CA GLY A 161 4.54 -4.59 1.97
C GLY A 161 5.67 -5.58 1.77
N GLU A 162 6.53 -5.64 2.76
CA GLU A 162 7.59 -6.63 2.87
C GLU A 162 7.10 -7.81 3.72
N LEU A 163 7.73 -8.98 3.55
CA LEU A 163 7.57 -10.08 4.51
C LEU A 163 8.55 -9.84 5.67
N ALA A 164 9.09 -10.88 6.31
CA ALA A 164 10.05 -10.69 7.39
C ALA A 164 11.35 -10.02 6.89
N ALA A 165 11.94 -9.13 7.71
CA ALA A 165 13.16 -8.41 7.36
C ALA A 165 14.45 -9.13 7.83
N LYS A 166 14.32 -10.11 8.74
CA LYS A 166 15.45 -10.72 9.48
C LYS A 166 15.86 -12.10 8.94
N HIS A 167 16.18 -12.21 7.65
CA HIS A 167 16.62 -13.50 7.04
C HIS A 167 18.13 -13.78 7.09
N THR A 168 18.96 -12.92 7.69
CA THR A 168 20.42 -13.11 7.68
C THR A 168 20.92 -14.04 8.79
N SER A 169 21.94 -14.84 8.47
CA SER A 169 22.43 -16.02 9.20
C SER A 169 23.08 -15.78 10.58
N PHE A 170 23.01 -14.57 11.15
CA PHE A 170 23.77 -14.19 12.35
C PHE A 170 22.88 -13.76 13.54
N GLY A 171 21.64 -14.25 13.61
CA GLY A 171 20.79 -14.04 14.79
C GLY A 171 19.76 -15.16 15.02
N PRO A 172 19.27 -15.31 16.26
CA PRO A 172 18.27 -16.33 16.64
C PRO A 172 16.90 -16.15 15.94
N ASN A 173 16.67 -15.04 15.22
CA ASN A 173 15.36 -14.66 14.66
C ASN A 173 15.12 -15.12 13.21
N SER A 174 16.05 -15.84 12.57
CA SER A 174 15.90 -16.24 11.16
C SER A 174 14.86 -17.34 10.93
N ALA A 175 14.68 -18.24 11.90
CA ALA A 175 13.68 -19.32 11.81
C ALA A 175 12.25 -18.79 11.94
N ALA A 176 12.01 -17.86 12.88
CA ALA A 176 10.70 -17.21 13.03
C ALA A 176 10.34 -16.38 11.78
N ALA A 177 11.33 -15.72 11.17
CA ALA A 177 11.19 -15.00 9.90
C ALA A 177 10.79 -15.93 8.76
N GLU A 178 11.48 -17.06 8.61
CA GLU A 178 11.14 -18.07 7.61
C GLU A 178 9.74 -18.67 7.83
N ASP A 179 9.37 -18.99 9.07
CA ASP A 179 8.04 -19.50 9.39
C ASP A 179 6.93 -18.48 9.10
N PHE A 180 7.16 -17.20 9.44
CA PHE A 180 6.25 -16.11 9.12
C PHE A 180 6.01 -16.01 7.60
N ASP A 181 7.09 -15.96 6.81
CA ASP A 181 7.05 -15.88 5.35
C ASP A 181 6.32 -17.09 4.75
N ASN A 182 6.64 -18.29 5.24
CA ASN A 182 6.00 -19.53 4.81
C ASN A 182 4.48 -19.48 5.06
N HIS A 183 4.05 -19.04 6.25
CA HIS A 183 2.63 -18.91 6.57
C HIS A 183 1.93 -17.85 5.71
N CYS A 184 2.57 -16.70 5.47
CA CYS A 184 2.08 -15.70 4.53
C CYS A 184 1.92 -16.27 3.10
N GLY A 185 2.89 -17.05 2.63
CA GLY A 185 2.82 -17.74 1.33
C GLY A 185 1.70 -18.80 1.26
N HIS A 186 1.49 -19.55 2.34
CA HIS A 186 0.38 -20.50 2.43
C HIS A 186 -0.98 -19.80 2.43
N TRP A 187 -1.09 -18.66 3.13
CA TRP A 187 -2.27 -17.82 3.03
C TRP A 187 -2.48 -17.32 1.59
N ALA A 188 -1.46 -16.78 0.93
CA ALA A 188 -1.59 -16.24 -0.42
C ALA A 188 -2.00 -17.30 -1.46
N SER A 189 -1.57 -18.56 -1.28
CA SER A 189 -1.89 -19.66 -2.20
C SER A 189 -3.24 -20.34 -1.93
N THR A 190 -3.78 -20.25 -0.72
CA THR A 190 -5.02 -20.95 -0.32
C THR A 190 -6.17 -20.02 0.02
N LEU A 191 -5.86 -18.75 0.29
CA LEU A 191 -6.75 -17.73 0.86
C LEU A 191 -7.42 -18.16 2.18
N HIS A 192 -6.88 -19.17 2.87
CA HIS A 192 -7.44 -19.64 4.13
C HIS A 192 -6.97 -18.74 5.30
N PRO A 193 -7.89 -18.07 6.03
CA PRO A 193 -7.53 -17.01 6.99
C PRO A 193 -6.57 -17.45 8.11
N LYS A 194 -6.72 -18.67 8.63
CA LYS A 194 -5.88 -19.21 9.71
C LYS A 194 -4.36 -19.05 9.49
N TYR A 195 -3.90 -19.17 8.24
CA TYR A 195 -2.46 -19.06 7.95
C TYR A 195 -1.93 -17.66 8.22
N LEU A 196 -2.73 -16.63 7.95
CA LEU A 196 -2.35 -15.25 8.22
C LEU A 196 -2.70 -14.84 9.67
N LEU A 197 -3.94 -15.10 10.09
CA LEU A 197 -4.50 -14.57 11.34
C LEU A 197 -4.05 -15.33 12.59
N ASP A 198 -3.73 -16.62 12.48
CA ASP A 198 -3.36 -17.44 13.62
C ASP A 198 -1.87 -17.78 13.58
N TYR A 199 -1.37 -18.21 12.42
CA TYR A 199 0.00 -18.74 12.31
C TYR A 199 1.04 -17.66 12.05
N ALA A 200 0.90 -16.85 10.99
CA ALA A 200 1.84 -15.74 10.74
C ALA A 200 1.79 -14.71 11.89
N ALA A 201 0.59 -14.33 12.35
CA ALA A 201 0.43 -13.37 13.44
C ALA A 201 1.16 -13.76 14.74
N LYS A 202 1.30 -15.06 15.03
CA LYS A 202 2.03 -15.54 16.22
C LYS A 202 3.50 -15.16 16.21
N ASN A 203 4.13 -15.16 15.02
CA ASN A 203 5.55 -14.88 14.86
C ASN A 203 5.81 -13.40 14.51
N ALA A 204 4.77 -12.61 14.23
CA ALA A 204 4.89 -11.24 13.72
C ALA A 204 5.70 -10.29 14.62
N ALA A 205 5.70 -10.51 15.94
CA ALA A 205 6.46 -9.68 16.89
C ALA A 205 7.97 -10.00 16.92
N GLU A 206 8.38 -11.14 16.35
CA GLU A 206 9.75 -11.65 16.43
C GLU A 206 10.56 -11.37 15.14
N VAL A 207 9.87 -11.05 14.05
CA VAL A 207 10.41 -10.97 12.68
C VAL A 207 10.81 -9.58 12.21
#